data_AF-A0A8J7BJR1-F1
#
_entry.id   AF-A0A8J7BJR1-F1
#
_cell.length_a   1.000
_cell.length_b   1.000
_cell.length_c   1.000
_cell.angle_alpha   90.00
_cell.angle_beta   90.00
_cell.angle_gamma   90.00
#
_symmetry.space_group_name_H-M   'P 1'
#
loop_
_entity.id
_entity.type
_entity.pdbx_description
1 polymer ?
#
loop_
_entity_poly.entity_id
_entity_poly.type
_entity_poly.pdbx_seq_one_letter_code
_entity_poly.pdbx_strand_id
1 'polypeptide(L)' 'MTKDSDFIDLVCRLGTPPQILWLTCGNVTNRNLQQLLTATLPEALEKLGQGEAIVEISNVP' A
#
# COMPACT_ATOMS: atom_id res chain seq x y z
N MET A 1 1.62 -3.29 -9.91
CA MET A 1 0.50 -3.18 -8.94
C MET A 1 -0.33 -4.43 -9.10
N THR A 2 -0.26 -5.35 -8.15
CA THR A 2 -1.18 -6.50 -8.11
C THR A 2 -2.46 -6.07 -7.39
N LYS A 3 -3.62 -6.57 -7.85
CA LYS A 3 -4.92 -6.38 -7.20
C LYS A 3 -5.33 -7.61 -6.37
N ASP A 4 -4.47 -8.61 -6.33
CA ASP A 4 -4.77 -9.89 -5.72
C ASP A 4 -4.42 -9.81 -4.23
N SER A 5 -5.43 -10.10 -3.40
CA SER A 5 -5.33 -10.00 -1.94
C SER A 5 -4.48 -11.10 -1.31
N ASP A 6 -4.21 -12.15 -2.06
CA ASP A 6 -3.41 -13.32 -1.70
C ASP A 6 -1.96 -12.96 -1.35
N PHE A 7 -1.43 -11.84 -1.87
CA PHE A 7 -0.12 -11.34 -1.47
C PHE A 7 -0.07 -10.88 -0.01
N ILE A 8 -1.14 -10.26 0.52
CA ILE A 8 -1.20 -9.95 1.96
C ILE A 8 -1.24 -11.24 2.77
N ASP A 9 -2.05 -12.21 2.36
CA ASP A 9 -2.16 -13.49 3.07
C ASP A 9 -0.81 -14.23 3.10
N LEU A 10 -0.03 -14.14 2.01
CA LEU A 10 1.32 -14.69 1.93
C LEU A 10 2.28 -14.01 2.92
N VAL A 11 2.30 -12.67 2.98
CA VAL A 11 3.19 -11.95 3.91
C VAL A 11 2.78 -12.13 5.37
N CYS A 12 1.47 -12.17 5.66
CA CYS A 12 0.95 -12.49 6.99
C CYS A 12 1.36 -13.90 7.45
N ARG A 13 1.47 -14.86 6.53
CA ARG A 13 1.81 -16.26 6.85
C ARG A 13 3.31 -16.54 6.87
N LEU A 14 4.08 -15.95 5.95
CA LEU A 14 5.50 -16.27 5.75
C LEU A 14 6.44 -15.25 6.39
N GLY A 15 5.94 -14.07 6.79
CA GLY A 15 6.75 -12.96 7.28
C GLY A 15 7.49 -12.23 6.16
N THR A 16 8.28 -11.22 6.53
CA THR A 16 9.13 -10.48 5.59
C THR A 16 10.40 -11.27 5.26
N PRO A 17 10.95 -11.14 4.04
CA PRO A 17 10.46 -10.39 2.86
C PRO A 17 9.55 -11.22 1.93
N PRO A 18 8.58 -10.62 1.18
CA PRO A 18 8.52 -9.22 0.71
C PRO A 18 7.67 -8.25 1.55
N GLN A 19 7.92 -6.95 1.39
CA GLN A 19 7.09 -5.88 1.95
C GLN A 19 6.06 -5.38 0.92
N ILE A 20 4.85 -5.07 1.37
CA ILE A 20 3.70 -4.76 0.50
C ILE A 20 3.19 -3.34 0.76
N LEU A 21 3.04 -2.57 -0.33
CA LEU A 21 2.24 -1.35 -0.34
C LEU A 21 0.86 -1.67 -0.92
N TRP A 22 -0.16 -1.58 -0.09
CA TRP A 22 -1.53 -1.94 -0.44
C TRP A 22 -2.39 -0.69 -0.66
N LEU A 23 -3.01 -0.57 -1.82
CA LEU A 23 -3.85 0.59 -2.16
C LEU A 23 -5.35 0.23 -2.15
N THR A 24 -6.12 0.82 -1.24
CA THR A 24 -7.58 0.67 -1.12
C THR A 24 -8.32 1.95 -1.49
N CYS A 25 -8.12 2.42 -2.73
CA CYS A 25 -8.69 3.71 -3.18
C CYS A 25 -10.06 3.57 -3.85
N GLY A 26 -10.58 2.36 -4.07
CA GLY A 26 -11.78 2.13 -4.87
C GLY A 26 -11.61 2.56 -6.34
N ASN A 27 -12.70 2.97 -6.99
CA ASN A 27 -12.64 3.53 -8.35
C ASN A 27 -12.36 5.04 -8.28
N VAL A 28 -11.11 5.43 -8.48
CA VAL A 28 -10.66 6.83 -8.50
C VAL A 28 -10.15 7.19 -9.88
N THR A 29 -10.28 8.46 -10.26
CA THR A 29 -9.65 8.97 -11.48
C THR A 29 -8.13 8.95 -11.33
N ASN A 30 -7.40 8.83 -12.44
CA ASN A 30 -5.93 8.91 -12.42
C ASN A 30 -5.42 10.19 -11.75
N ARG A 31 -6.15 11.30 -11.92
CA ARG A 31 -5.83 12.58 -11.27
C ARG A 31 -5.91 12.47 -9.74
N ASN A 32 -7.00 11.93 -9.21
CA ASN A 32 -7.17 11.79 -7.77
C ASN A 32 -6.19 10.75 -7.21
N LEU A 33 -5.93 9.68 -7.94
CA LEU A 33 -4.92 8.68 -7.56
C LEU A 33 -3.52 9.29 -7.49
N GLN A 34 -3.14 10.12 -8.46
CA GLN A 34 -1.87 10.84 -8.44
C GLN A 34 -1.78 11.76 -7.23
N GLN A 35 -2.82 12.55 -6.96
CA GLN A 35 -2.84 13.44 -5.80
C GLN A 35 -2.71 12.68 -4.47
N LEU A 36 -3.44 11.57 -4.34
CA LEU A 36 -3.38 10.71 -3.17
C LEU A 36 -1.96 10.15 -2.99
N LEU A 37 -1.40 9.53 -4.02
CA LEU A 37 -0.04 8.96 -3.96
C LEU A 37 1.02 10.03 -3.70
N THR A 38 0.92 11.20 -4.32
CA THR A 38 1.86 12.30 -4.04
C THR A 38 1.83 12.72 -2.57
N ALA A 39 0.67 12.68 -1.92
CA ALA A 39 0.53 13.05 -0.52
C ALA A 39 0.97 11.93 0.45
N THR A 40 0.63 10.67 0.19
CA THR A 40 0.76 9.57 1.17
C THR A 40 1.92 8.63 0.90
N LEU A 41 2.45 8.58 -0.32
CA LEU A 41 3.54 7.67 -0.69
C LEU A 41 4.83 7.91 0.11
N PRO A 42 5.27 9.16 0.39
CA PRO A 42 6.49 9.37 1.17
C PRO A 42 6.41 8.75 2.57
N GLU A 43 5.32 9.01 3.31
CA GLU A 43 5.09 8.44 4.64
C GLU A 43 5.01 6.91 4.58
N ALA A 44 4.34 6.37 3.55
CA ALA A 44 4.23 4.94 3.39
C ALA A 44 5.59 4.26 3.15
N LEU A 45 6.47 4.90 2.38
CA LEU A 45 7.84 4.42 2.17
C LEU A 45 8.69 4.50 3.44
N GLU A 46 8.50 5.52 4.27
CA GLU A 46 9.18 5.60 5.57
C GLU A 46 8.79 4.44 6.49
N LYS A 47 7.50 4.11 6.57
CA LYS A 47 7.00 2.96 7.33
C LYS A 47 7.56 1.63 6.82
N LEU A 48 7.63 1.46 5.51
CA LEU A 48 8.31 0.31 4.91
C LEU A 48 9.81 0.30 5.30
N GLY A 49 10.50 1.43 5.25
CA GLY A 49 11.89 1.55 5.68
C GLY A 49 12.12 1.20 7.16
N GLN A 50 11.10 1.38 8.01
CA GLN A 50 11.13 1.02 9.43
C GLN A 50 10.84 -0.46 9.70
N GLY A 51 10.52 -1.24 8.67
CA GLY A 51 10.27 -2.68 8.76
C GLY A 51 8.80 -3.07 8.83
N GLU A 52 7.86 -2.15 8.56
CA GLU A 52 6.46 -2.56 8.37
C GLU A 52 6.36 -3.52 7.19
N ALA A 53 5.70 -4.66 7.42
CA ALA A 53 5.53 -5.70 6.41
C ALA A 53 4.48 -5.29 5.36
N ILE A 54 3.43 -4.60 5.79
CA ILE A 54 2.31 -4.18 4.95
C ILE A 54 1.96 -2.74 5.35
N VAL A 55 1.94 -1.84 4.38
CA VAL A 55 1.48 -0.45 4.55
C VAL A 55 0.28 -0.23 3.65
N GLU A 56 -0.83 0.22 4.23
CA GLU A 56 -2.05 0.55 3.49
C GLU A 56 -2.13 2.05 3.19
N ILE A 57 -2.44 2.40 1.94
CA ILE A 57 -2.88 3.74 1.55
C ILE A 57 -4.34 3.61 1.10
N SER A 58 -5.22 4.25 1.84
CA SER A 58 -6.65 4.32 1.57
C SER A 58 -7.07 5.75 1.26
N ASN A 59 -8.10 5.90 0.43
CA ASN A 59 -8.73 7.19 0.17
C ASN A 59 -9.82 7.42 1.23
N VAL A 60 -9.42 7.70 2.47
CA VAL A 60 -10.38 8.04 3.55
C VAL A 60 -10.96 9.43 3.25
N PRO A 61 -12.30 9.58 3.25
CA PRO A 61 -12.96 10.86 2.99
C PRO A 61 -12.70 11.92 4.05
#